data_AF-A0A4Q8QJV2-F1
#
_entry.id   AF-A0A4Q8QJV2-F1
#
_cell.length_a   1.000
_cell.length_b   1.000
_cell.length_c   1.000
_cell.angle_alpha   90.00
_cell.angle_beta   90.00
_cell.angle_gamma   90.00
#
_symmetry.space_group_name_H-M   'P 1'
#
loop_
_entity.id
_entity.type
_entity.pdbx_description
1 polymer ?
#
loop_
_entity_poly.entity_id
_entity_poly.type
_entity_poly.pdbx_seq_one_letter_code
_entity_poly.pdbx_strand_id
1 'polypeptide(L)' 'MIRSFLTVSSGTLASRLLGFARDSIIAALLGAGAVADAFLVAFQMVNVVRRLLTEGALNAALIPAWLRLRETEGAA' A
#
# COMPACT_ATOMS: atom_id res chain seq x y z
N MET A 1 14.21 19.23 7.32
CA MET A 1 13.57 18.09 8.01
C MET A 1 12.09 18.32 8.29
N ILE A 2 11.68 19.45 8.90
CA ILE A 2 10.26 19.75 9.21
C ILE A 2 9.35 19.67 7.97
N ARG A 3 9.78 20.24 6.83
CA ARG A 3 9.00 20.20 5.58
C ARG A 3 8.73 18.77 5.09
N SER A 4 9.74 17.91 5.04
CA SER A 4 9.60 16.50 4.63
C SER A 4 8.71 15.70 5.58
N PHE A 5 8.85 15.95 6.90
CA PHE A 5 8.00 15.34 7.92
C PHE A 5 6.52 15.74 7.72
N LEU A 6 6.25 17.01 7.47
CA LEU A 6 4.88 17.50 7.21
C LEU A 6 4.29 16.91 5.94
N THR A 7 5.07 16.79 4.86
CA THR A 7 4.59 16.19 3.60
C THR A 7 4.24 14.71 3.76
N VAL A 8 5.06 13.92 4.45
CA VAL A 8 4.80 12.48 4.64
C VAL A 8 3.66 12.26 5.64
N SER A 9 3.64 13.00 6.74
CA SER A 9 2.62 12.84 7.78
C SER A 9 1.23 13.26 7.28
N SER A 10 1.13 14.37 6.53
CA SER A 10 -0.13 14.78 5.89
C SER A 10 -0.63 13.75 4.88
N GLY A 11 0.24 13.21 4.01
CA GLY A 11 -0.12 12.15 3.08
C GLY A 11 -0.60 10.87 3.78
N THR A 12 0.05 10.52 4.90
CA THR A 12 -0.34 9.36 5.72
C THR A 12 -1.70 9.58 6.38
N LEU A 13 -1.94 10.76 6.96
CA LEU A 13 -3.21 11.14 7.57
C LEU A 13 -4.35 11.14 6.55
N ALA A 14 -4.14 11.77 5.40
CA ALA A 14 -5.11 11.77 4.31
C ALA A 14 -5.47 10.35 3.87
N SER A 15 -4.47 9.48 3.71
CA SER A 15 -4.68 8.08 3.33
C SER A 15 -5.49 7.31 4.38
N ARG A 16 -5.24 7.56 5.68
CA ARG A 16 -6.01 6.95 6.77
C ARG A 16 -7.46 7.41 6.80
N LEU A 17 -7.70 8.70 6.60
CA LEU A 17 -9.05 9.27 6.54
C LEU A 17 -9.84 8.70 5.35
N LEU A 18 -9.20 8.57 4.19
CA LEU A 18 -9.81 7.93 3.02
C LEU A 18 -10.13 6.45 3.27
N GLY A 19 -9.22 5.72 3.92
CA GLY A 19 -9.45 4.34 4.36
C GLY A 19 -10.67 4.23 5.27
N PHE A 20 -10.75 5.09 6.29
CA PHE A 20 -11.89 5.13 7.22
C PHE A 20 -13.21 5.47 6.52
N ALA A 21 -13.20 6.44 5.60
CA ALA A 21 -14.39 6.80 4.83
C ALA A 21 -14.86 5.62 3.99
N ARG A 22 -13.93 4.91 3.34
CA ARG A 22 -14.23 3.69 2.59
C ARG A 22 -14.85 2.61 3.47
N ASP A 23 -14.30 2.36 4.65
CA ASP A 23 -14.82 1.35 5.57
C ASP A 23 -16.21 1.73 6.09
N SER A 24 -16.46 3.02 6.32
CA SER A 24 -17.78 3.54 6.70
C SER A 24 -18.82 3.35 5.60
N ILE A 25 -18.45 3.56 4.32
CA ILE A 25 -19.31 3.31 3.16
C ILE A 25 -19.62 1.81 3.03
N ILE A 26 -18.61 0.96 3.18
CA ILE A 26 -18.78 -0.50 3.14
C ILE A 26 -19.75 -0.95 4.24
N ALA A 27 -19.58 -0.45 5.46
CA ALA A 27 -20.47 -0.75 6.58
C ALA A 27 -21.91 -0.24 6.34
N ALA A 28 -22.07 0.96 5.75
CA ALA A 28 -23.38 1.52 5.44
C ALA A 28 -24.11 0.75 4.32
N LEU A 29 -23.36 0.23 3.33
CA LEU A 29 -23.94 -0.47 2.17
C LEU A 29 -24.18 -1.96 2.44
N LEU A 30 -23.24 -2.65 3.09
CA LEU A 30 -23.33 -4.09 3.33
C LEU A 30 -23.87 -4.46 4.72
N GLY A 31 -23.86 -3.52 5.67
CA GLY A 31 -24.27 -3.79 7.05
C GLY A 31 -23.34 -4.79 7.75
N ALA A 32 -23.87 -5.44 8.79
CA ALA A 32 -23.21 -6.55 9.46
C ALA A 32 -23.85 -7.87 9.02
N GLY A 33 -23.09 -8.75 8.37
CA GLY A 33 -23.56 -10.04 7.90
C GLY A 33 -22.55 -10.79 7.04
N ALA A 34 -22.86 -12.05 6.70
CA ALA A 34 -21.94 -12.95 6.01
C ALA A 34 -21.41 -12.41 4.66
N VAL A 35 -22.18 -11.57 3.96
CA VAL A 35 -21.76 -10.92 2.71
C VAL A 35 -20.66 -9.88 2.97
N ALA A 36 -20.79 -9.09 4.04
CA ALA A 36 -19.77 -8.12 4.45
C ALA A 36 -18.47 -8.84 4.83
N ASP A 37 -18.55 -9.93 5.59
CA ASP A 37 -17.40 -10.72 6.01
C ASP A 37 -16.67 -11.33 4.79
N ALA A 38 -17.42 -11.93 3.85
CA ALA A 38 -16.86 -12.49 2.63
C ALA A 38 -16.16 -11.41 1.77
N PHE A 39 -16.78 -10.23 1.65
CA PHE A 39 -16.19 -9.10 0.94
C PHE A 39 -14.89 -8.63 1.60
N LEU A 40 -14.87 -8.51 2.93
CA LEU A 40 -13.67 -8.08 3.68
C LEU A 40 -12.53 -9.08 3.54
N VAL A 41 -12.80 -10.38 3.59
CA VAL A 41 -11.80 -11.44 3.36
C VAL A 41 -11.22 -11.36 1.95
N ALA A 42 -12.08 -11.26 0.93
CA ALA A 42 -11.65 -11.12 -0.45
C ALA A 42 -10.81 -9.84 -0.64
N PHE A 43 -11.25 -8.73 -0.06
CA PHE A 43 -10.55 -7.46 -0.12
C PHE A 43 -9.19 -7.51 0.60
N GLN A 44 -9.09 -8.21 1.73
CA GLN A 44 -7.83 -8.44 2.44
C GLN A 44 -6.84 -9.21 1.57
N MET A 45 -7.28 -10.24 0.87
CA MET A 45 -6.42 -11.01 -0.03
C MET A 45 -5.78 -10.11 -1.10
N VAL A 46 -6.58 -9.24 -1.72
CA VAL A 46 -6.06 -8.26 -2.70
C VAL A 46 -5.09 -7.28 -2.05
N ASN A 47 -5.37 -6.83 -0.84
CA ASN A 47 -4.47 -5.93 -0.12
C ASN A 47 -3.15 -6.57 0.24
N VAL A 48 -3.13 -7.84 0.66
CA VAL A 48 -1.88 -8.55 0.94
C VAL A 48 -0.98 -8.52 -0.30
N VAL A 49 -1.51 -8.87 -1.47
CA VAL A 49 -0.77 -8.82 -2.74
C VAL A 49 -0.28 -7.41 -3.04
N ARG A 50 -1.14 -6.40 -2.91
CA ARG A 50 -0.76 -4.99 -3.12
C ARG A 50 0.41 -4.58 -2.22
N ARG A 51 0.30 -4.87 -0.92
CA ARG A 51 1.31 -4.49 0.08
C ARG A 51 2.66 -5.17 -0.19
N LEU A 52 2.65 -6.45 -0.57
CA LEU A 52 3.86 -7.17 -0.98
C LEU A 52 4.56 -6.50 -2.17
N LEU A 53 3.79 -5.98 -3.13
CA LEU A 53 4.36 -5.33 -4.32
C LEU A 53 4.78 -3.87 -4.07
N THR A 54 4.08 -3.13 -3.22
CA THR A 54 4.25 -1.66 -3.13
C THR A 54 4.85 -1.15 -1.83
N GLU A 55 4.70 -1.83 -0.69
CA GLU A 55 5.18 -1.35 0.62
C GLU A 55 6.69 -1.54 0.85
N GLY A 56 7.43 -1.89 -0.21
CA GLY A 56 8.89 -1.86 -0.21
C GLY A 56 9.55 -3.23 -0.21
N ALA A 57 8.82 -4.34 -0.06
CA ALA A 57 9.41 -5.68 -0.19
C ALA A 57 9.98 -5.91 -1.60
N LEU A 58 9.22 -5.52 -2.63
CA LEU A 58 9.73 -5.54 -4.00
C LEU A 58 10.86 -4.53 -4.21
N ASN A 59 10.71 -3.28 -3.79
CA ASN A 59 11.74 -2.25 -3.96
C ASN A 59 13.07 -2.60 -3.24
N ALA A 60 13.00 -3.24 -2.08
CA ALA A 60 14.19 -3.67 -1.33
C ALA A 60 15.01 -4.74 -2.06
N ALA A 61 14.36 -5.59 -2.87
CA ALA A 61 15.04 -6.57 -3.71
C ALA A 61 15.43 -5.99 -5.08
N LEU A 62 14.56 -5.16 -5.67
CA LEU A 62 14.68 -4.69 -7.05
C LEU A 62 15.70 -3.55 -7.20
N ILE A 63 15.79 -2.63 -6.23
CA ILE A 63 16.76 -1.52 -6.27
C ILE A 63 18.21 -2.05 -6.26
N PRO A 64 18.63 -2.93 -5.32
CA PRO A 64 19.98 -3.47 -5.32
C PRO A 64 20.30 -4.33 -6.55
N ALA A 65 19.34 -5.13 -7.02
CA ALA A 65 19.52 -5.94 -8.22
C ALA A 65 19.75 -5.06 -9.47
N TRP A 66 18.98 -3.99 -9.61
CA TRP A 66 19.11 -3.05 -10.71
C TRP A 66 20.41 -2.26 -10.66
N LEU A 67 20.86 -1.84 -9.47
CA LEU A 67 22.14 -1.16 -9.29
C LEU A 67 23.32 -2.05 -9.72
N ARG A 68 23.30 -3.35 -9.35
CA ARG A 68 24.31 -4.32 -9.78
C ARG A 68 24.35 -4.47 -11.29
N LEU A 69 23.18 -4.60 -11.94
CA LEU A 69 23.09 -4.73 -13.39
C LEU A 69 23.66 -3.49 -14.09
N ARG A 70 23.32 -2.29 -13.60
CA ARG A 70 23.84 -1.02 -14.13
C ARG A 70 25.36 -0.88 -13.99
N GLU A 71 25.95 -1.36 -12.90
CA GLU A 71 27.40 -1.36 -12.72
C GLU A 71 28.09 -2.33 -13.70
N THR A 72 27.49 -3.50 -13.96
CA THR A 72 28.04 -4.46 -14.93
C THR A 72 27.85 -4.05 -16.38
N GLU A 73 26.74 -3.40 -16.75
CA GLU A 73 26.48 -2.95 -18.13
C GLU A 73 27.06 -1.56 -18.44
N GLY A 74 27.25 -0.70 -17.43
CA GLY A 74 27.89 0.61 -17.57
C GLY A 74 29.42 0.58 -17.61
N ALA A 75 30.02 -0.62 -17.63
CA ALA A 75 31.45 -0.84 -17.85
C ALA A 75 31.80 -1.14 -19.33
N ALA A 76 30.87 -0.89 -20.26
CA ALA A 76 31.08 -0.97 -21.70
C ALA A 76 30.99 0.42 -22.35
#